data_AF-A0A0P1KXA8-F1
#
_entry.id   AF-A0A0P1KXA8-F1
#
_cell.length_a   1.000
_cell.length_b   1.000
_cell.length_c   1.000
_cell.angle_alpha   90.00
_cell.angle_beta   90.00
_cell.angle_gamma   90.00
#
_symmetry.space_group_name_H-M   'P 1'
#
loop_
_entity.id
_entity.type
_entity.pdbx_description
1 polymer ?
#
loop_
_entity_poly.entity_id
_entity_poly.type
_entity_poly.pdbx_seq_one_letter_code
_entity_poly.pdbx_strand_id
1 'polypeptide(L)'
;MSLESPQYDASNKRPLMDAGTNSGEFQSTNEEGSKKPRIQDEENQIFEEAPPADELEDVVEDYVPSEPILNGKATQDDGSADAFEAKIPGADKQFVPKEPLPPISITMSPDTGKYRFPFISKEDSLTARSYLKYYGSGKFLDSYLPEELNSLYIYHLIKLLGFQIKDKQLVEAVQDVVENDIFAQGPALATTQSGQSREKSPETDGSDTFDDPLEKKHAVRLIKDLQKAMNKVLSTRMRLANFHTLDDFCDKLKTAKKILVLTGAGISTSLGIPDFRSSEGFYSKIRHLGLDDPQDVFNYEIFMQDPSVFYNIAHMVLPPENLFSPLHSFIRMIQDKGKLLRNYTQNIDNLESYAGIQAEKMVQCHGSFATASCVSCHWKLPGEKIFDNIRNMELPLCPYCYHKRKEYFPTSSPDGNDGQTESYHSSFNNVLKSYGVLKPDITFFGEALPSKFHRFIRDDVMKCDLLICIGTSLKVAPVSEIVNMIPASVPQVLINKDPVRHAEFDLSLLGFCDDVAALVTQKCGWSMPHSSWDSLKTTEYDYEETDRGVYHVKPKVSEATSAADLVNV
;
A
#
# COMPACT_ATOMS: atom_id res chain seq x y z
N MET A 1 -31.84 -40.43 24.15
CA MET A 1 -30.95 -41.57 23.89
C MET A 1 -29.73 -40.98 23.19
N SER A 2 -28.80 -40.40 23.95
CA SER A 2 -27.63 -41.06 24.55
C SER A 2 -26.54 -41.34 23.50
N LEU A 3 -25.59 -40.40 23.46
CA LEU A 3 -24.13 -40.51 23.30
C LEU A 3 -23.54 -41.70 22.53
N GLU A 4 -22.60 -41.41 21.61
CA GLU A 4 -21.23 -41.94 21.70
C GLU A 4 -20.25 -41.21 20.76
N SER A 5 -19.08 -40.86 21.32
CA SER A 5 -17.94 -40.21 20.69
C SER A 5 -16.91 -41.26 20.21
N PRO A 6 -16.10 -41.03 19.16
CA PRO A 6 -15.01 -41.95 18.81
C PRO A 6 -13.72 -41.64 19.60
N GLN A 7 -13.09 -42.72 20.05
CA GLN A 7 -11.84 -42.78 20.81
C GLN A 7 -10.60 -42.41 19.96
N TYR A 8 -9.64 -41.75 20.60
CA TYR A 8 -8.27 -41.55 20.13
C TYR A 8 -7.43 -42.80 20.42
N ASP A 9 -6.77 -43.35 19.41
CA ASP A 9 -5.79 -44.42 19.56
C ASP A 9 -4.36 -43.83 19.57
N ALA A 10 -3.59 -44.25 20.56
CA ALA A 10 -2.23 -43.81 20.85
C ALA A 10 -1.28 -44.98 20.67
N SER A 11 -0.58 -45.06 19.53
CA SER A 11 0.64 -45.87 19.42
C SER A 11 1.40 -45.60 18.12
N ASN A 12 2.47 -44.78 18.19
CA ASN A 12 3.69 -45.08 17.42
C ASN A 12 4.89 -44.31 17.95
N LYS A 13 5.76 -45.00 18.70
CA LYS A 13 7.10 -44.58 19.10
C LYS A 13 8.12 -45.28 18.20
N ARG A 14 9.08 -44.55 17.64
CA ARG A 14 10.44 -45.02 17.29
C ARG A 14 11.47 -43.88 17.41
N PRO A 15 12.76 -44.18 17.64
CA PRO A 15 13.58 -43.54 18.67
C PRO A 15 14.65 -42.57 18.16
N LEU A 16 15.07 -41.64 19.04
CA LEU A 16 16.27 -40.81 18.89
C LEU A 16 17.53 -41.59 19.30
N MET A 17 18.62 -41.37 18.56
CA MET A 17 19.98 -41.81 18.88
C MET A 17 20.83 -40.65 19.41
N ASP A 18 21.65 -40.99 20.41
CA ASP A 18 22.62 -40.19 21.15
C ASP A 18 23.75 -39.57 20.32
N ALA A 19 24.27 -38.44 20.80
CA ALA A 19 25.69 -38.10 20.71
C ALA A 19 26.13 -37.12 21.83
N GLY A 20 26.76 -37.67 22.88
CA GLY A 20 28.11 -37.29 23.34
C GLY A 20 28.34 -35.91 23.97
N THR A 21 28.43 -35.91 25.30
CA THR A 21 29.05 -34.90 26.17
C THR A 21 30.55 -34.70 25.91
N ASN A 22 31.05 -33.46 26.00
CA ASN A 22 32.36 -33.21 26.61
C ASN A 22 32.45 -31.81 27.27
N SER A 23 33.03 -31.82 28.47
CA SER A 23 33.17 -30.75 29.45
C SER A 23 34.41 -29.88 29.23
N GLY A 24 34.32 -28.58 29.59
CA GLY A 24 35.47 -27.70 29.76
C GLY A 24 35.10 -26.44 30.55
N GLU A 25 35.53 -26.39 31.82
CA GLU A 25 35.54 -25.22 32.69
C GLU A 25 36.42 -24.09 32.09
N PHE A 26 36.11 -22.81 32.32
CA PHE A 26 37.12 -21.80 32.72
C PHE A 26 36.49 -20.51 33.28
N GLN A 27 37.27 -19.87 34.13
CA GLN A 27 36.94 -18.95 35.22
C GLN A 27 36.58 -17.51 34.86
N SER A 28 35.92 -16.87 35.83
CA SER A 28 35.66 -15.44 36.03
C SER A 28 36.93 -14.60 36.24
N THR A 29 36.92 -13.35 35.74
CA THR A 29 37.61 -12.21 36.38
C THR A 29 36.77 -10.94 36.24
N ASN A 30 36.55 -10.28 37.39
CA ASN A 30 36.03 -8.93 37.56
C ASN A 30 36.97 -7.87 36.96
N GLU A 31 36.44 -6.72 36.54
CA GLU A 31 37.09 -5.43 36.81
C GLU A 31 36.09 -4.26 36.77
N GLU A 32 36.35 -3.30 37.66
CA GLU A 32 35.49 -2.21 38.10
C GLU A 32 35.59 -0.95 37.22
N GLY A 33 34.47 -0.22 37.12
CA GLY A 33 34.40 1.23 37.39
C GLY A 33 34.99 2.23 36.39
N SER A 34 34.12 3.10 35.83
CA SER A 34 34.40 4.55 35.77
C SER A 34 33.16 5.41 35.47
N LYS A 35 33.23 6.64 35.99
CA LYS A 35 32.16 7.62 36.25
C LYS A 35 31.73 8.43 35.00
N LYS A 36 30.41 8.71 34.92
CA LYS A 36 29.65 9.93 34.48
C LYS A 36 30.42 11.09 33.80
N PRO A 37 29.82 11.84 32.84
CA PRO A 37 28.68 12.72 33.18
C PRO A 37 27.57 12.96 32.12
N ARG A 38 26.46 13.48 32.66
CA ARG A 38 25.34 14.19 32.00
C ARG A 38 25.84 15.30 31.07
N ILE A 39 25.25 15.38 29.88
CA ILE A 39 25.02 16.64 29.16
C ILE A 39 23.54 16.67 28.79
N GLN A 40 22.92 17.80 29.10
CA GLN A 40 21.53 18.16 28.86
C GLN A 40 21.46 19.02 27.58
N ASP A 41 20.37 18.79 26.86
CA ASP A 41 19.59 19.73 26.05
C ASP A 41 20.08 20.18 24.65
N GLU A 42 19.07 20.26 23.78
CA GLU A 42 18.97 20.97 22.50
C GLU A 42 19.47 20.24 21.25
N GLU A 43 18.57 19.49 20.60
CA GLU A 43 18.14 19.78 19.22
C GLU A 43 16.93 18.91 18.83
N ASN A 44 15.74 19.50 18.92
CA ASN A 44 14.57 19.09 18.15
C ASN A 44 14.83 19.46 16.68
N GLN A 45 15.15 18.47 15.85
CA GLN A 45 14.82 18.53 14.42
C GLN A 45 14.05 17.27 14.04
N ILE A 46 12.88 17.54 13.49
CA ILE A 46 11.94 16.60 12.89
C ILE A 46 12.67 15.81 11.81
N PHE A 47 12.98 14.55 12.09
CA PHE A 47 13.27 13.59 11.02
C PHE A 47 11.95 13.01 10.54
N GLU A 48 11.34 13.70 9.56
CA GLU A 48 10.85 12.93 8.42
C GLU A 48 12.10 12.27 7.84
N GLU A 49 12.34 11.01 8.17
CA GLU A 49 13.12 10.17 7.26
C GLU A 49 12.26 10.05 6.00
N ALA A 50 12.43 11.04 5.11
CA ALA A 50 12.19 10.85 3.71
C ALA A 50 12.88 9.53 3.35
N PRO A 51 12.21 8.61 2.61
CA PRO A 51 12.92 7.48 2.03
C PRO A 51 14.18 8.06 1.34
N PRO A 52 15.36 7.39 1.44
CA PRO A 52 16.58 7.91 0.86
C PRO A 52 16.24 8.39 -0.55
N ALA A 53 16.41 9.71 -0.78
CA ALA A 53 15.82 10.39 -1.94
C ALA A 53 16.04 9.51 -3.15
N ASP A 54 14.96 8.96 -3.71
CA ASP A 54 15.07 7.97 -4.78
C ASP A 54 15.91 8.61 -5.89
N GLU A 55 17.13 8.08 -6.09
CA GLU A 55 18.15 8.65 -6.99
C GLU A 55 17.75 8.46 -8.47
N LEU A 56 16.61 7.80 -8.70
CA LEU A 56 15.90 7.66 -9.95
C LEU A 56 14.54 8.37 -9.84
N GLU A 57 14.23 9.25 -10.80
CA GLU A 57 12.92 9.90 -10.92
C GLU A 57 12.14 9.29 -12.07
N ASP A 58 10.91 8.82 -11.82
CA ASP A 58 9.99 8.42 -12.88
C ASP A 58 9.42 9.69 -13.55
N VAL A 59 9.61 9.82 -14.85
CA VAL A 59 9.23 11.01 -15.63
C VAL A 59 8.25 10.70 -16.77
N VAL A 60 7.83 9.45 -16.90
CA VAL A 60 6.83 9.05 -17.89
C VAL A 60 5.54 8.71 -17.17
N GLU A 61 4.54 9.58 -17.36
CA GLU A 61 3.15 9.24 -17.08
C GLU A 61 2.72 8.09 -17.99
N ASP A 62 1.97 7.13 -17.44
CA ASP A 62 1.62 5.86 -18.09
C ASP A 62 0.67 5.96 -19.31
N TYR A 63 0.64 7.09 -20.04
CA TYR A 63 -0.35 7.39 -21.08
C TYR A 63 0.19 7.62 -22.50
N VAL A 64 -0.39 6.90 -23.47
CA VAL A 64 -0.36 7.24 -24.92
C VAL A 64 -1.79 7.58 -25.37
N PRO A 65 -2.03 8.75 -25.99
CA PRO A 65 -3.25 8.99 -26.76
C PRO A 65 -3.23 8.18 -28.06
N SER A 66 -4.18 7.27 -28.26
CA SER A 66 -4.39 6.66 -29.57
C SER A 66 -5.26 7.57 -30.43
N GLU A 67 -4.73 8.11 -31.53
CA GLU A 67 -5.58 8.66 -32.58
C GLU A 67 -6.47 7.56 -33.18
N PRO A 68 -7.73 7.85 -33.54
CA PRO A 68 -8.63 6.87 -34.12
C PRO A 68 -8.17 6.53 -35.55
N ILE A 69 -7.59 5.34 -35.74
CA ILE A 69 -7.33 4.82 -37.09
C ILE A 69 -8.67 4.47 -37.75
N LEU A 70 -9.04 5.27 -38.74
CA LEU A 70 -10.10 5.02 -39.69
C LEU A 70 -9.87 3.70 -40.46
N ASN A 71 -10.89 2.85 -40.44
CA ASN A 71 -11.16 1.65 -41.26
C ASN A 71 -10.16 1.28 -42.38
N GLY A 72 -9.58 0.09 -42.28
CA GLY A 72 -8.98 -0.66 -43.40
C GLY A 72 -9.48 -2.10 -43.42
N LYS A 73 -10.08 -2.51 -44.55
CA LYS A 73 -10.70 -3.82 -44.80
C LYS A 73 -9.75 -5.00 -44.51
N ALA A 74 -10.29 -6.03 -43.86
CA ALA A 74 -9.65 -7.34 -43.72
C ALA A 74 -9.52 -8.04 -45.08
N THR A 75 -8.30 -8.46 -45.42
CA THR A 75 -8.03 -9.52 -46.40
C THR A 75 -7.44 -10.70 -45.64
N GLN A 76 -8.07 -11.86 -45.82
CA GLN A 76 -7.60 -13.16 -45.36
C GLN A 76 -6.27 -13.50 -46.04
N ASP A 77 -5.31 -14.02 -45.30
CA ASP A 77 -4.44 -15.09 -45.82
C ASP A 77 -3.89 -15.97 -44.70
N ASP A 78 -3.83 -17.26 -45.00
CA ASP A 78 -3.47 -18.38 -44.14
C ASP A 78 -1.95 -18.57 -44.07
N GLY A 79 -1.43 -19.08 -42.94
CA GLY A 79 -0.03 -19.53 -42.88
C GLY A 79 0.51 -19.85 -41.49
N SER A 80 0.60 -21.15 -41.21
CA SER A 80 1.08 -21.84 -39.99
C SER A 80 2.35 -21.31 -39.30
N ALA A 81 2.34 -21.32 -37.96
CA ALA A 81 3.51 -21.68 -37.15
C ALA A 81 3.06 -22.20 -35.77
N ASP A 82 3.19 -23.51 -35.55
CA ASP A 82 3.09 -24.18 -34.26
C ASP A 82 4.29 -23.79 -33.38
N ALA A 83 4.04 -23.17 -32.23
CA ALA A 83 4.98 -23.12 -31.12
C ALA A 83 4.22 -23.08 -29.78
N PHE A 84 4.65 -23.96 -28.87
CA PHE A 84 4.16 -24.20 -27.52
C PHE A 84 3.73 -22.93 -26.75
N GLU A 85 2.42 -22.68 -26.67
CA GLU A 85 1.82 -21.71 -25.73
C GLU A 85 1.55 -22.39 -24.38
N ALA A 86 2.30 -21.99 -23.35
CA ALA A 86 1.85 -22.11 -21.97
C ALA A 86 0.70 -21.11 -21.74
N LYS A 87 -0.53 -21.57 -21.90
CA LYS A 87 -1.75 -20.79 -21.66
C LYS A 87 -1.83 -20.36 -20.19
N ILE A 88 -1.49 -19.09 -19.93
CA ILE A 88 -1.95 -18.39 -18.73
C ILE A 88 -3.43 -18.02 -19.00
N PRO A 89 -4.39 -18.51 -18.21
CA PRO A 89 -5.80 -18.15 -18.40
C PRO A 89 -6.00 -16.67 -18.08
N GLY A 90 -6.36 -15.84 -19.09
CA GLY A 90 -6.73 -14.43 -18.89
C GLY A 90 -5.85 -13.38 -19.58
N ALA A 91 -4.91 -13.76 -20.45
CA ALA A 91 -4.24 -12.79 -21.31
C ALA A 91 -5.22 -12.25 -22.35
N ASP A 92 -5.90 -11.14 -22.02
CA ASP A 92 -6.70 -10.39 -22.99
C ASP A 92 -5.82 -10.00 -24.18
N LYS A 93 -6.32 -10.23 -25.40
CA LYS A 93 -5.68 -9.84 -26.68
C LYS A 93 -5.45 -8.32 -26.85
N GLN A 94 -5.72 -7.54 -25.81
CA GLN A 94 -5.76 -6.08 -25.85
C GLN A 94 -4.38 -5.44 -25.67
N PHE A 95 -3.37 -6.18 -25.19
CA PHE A 95 -2.03 -5.66 -24.91
C PHE A 95 -0.93 -6.67 -25.25
N VAL A 96 -0.77 -7.02 -26.53
CA VAL A 96 0.49 -7.60 -27.00
C VAL A 96 1.37 -6.45 -27.47
N PRO A 97 2.40 -6.03 -26.71
CA PRO A 97 3.28 -4.96 -27.14
C PRO A 97 3.99 -5.39 -28.43
N LYS A 98 4.11 -4.46 -29.38
CA LYS A 98 4.85 -4.69 -30.62
C LYS A 98 6.31 -4.95 -30.28
N GLU A 99 6.91 -5.91 -30.97
CA GLU A 99 8.35 -6.17 -30.85
C GLU A 99 9.12 -4.95 -31.35
N PRO A 100 10.12 -4.46 -30.59
CA PRO A 100 10.93 -3.33 -31.02
C PRO A 100 11.68 -3.69 -32.30
N LEU A 101 11.72 -2.75 -33.25
CA LEU A 101 12.49 -2.87 -34.50
C LEU A 101 13.36 -1.62 -34.66
N PRO A 102 14.66 -1.71 -34.96
CA PRO A 102 15.70 -2.66 -34.48
C PRO A 102 16.19 -2.30 -33.05
N PRO A 103 17.17 -3.03 -32.46
CA PRO A 103 17.75 -2.70 -31.15
C PRO A 103 18.25 -1.25 -31.07
N ILE A 104 18.39 -0.73 -29.84
CA ILE A 104 18.89 0.63 -29.61
C ILE A 104 20.21 0.80 -30.38
N SER A 105 20.31 1.87 -31.18
CA SER A 105 21.52 2.20 -31.92
C SER A 105 22.07 3.52 -31.40
N ILE A 106 23.21 3.46 -30.71
CA ILE A 106 23.96 4.63 -30.26
C ILE A 106 25.12 4.83 -31.23
N THR A 107 25.11 5.93 -31.97
CA THR A 107 26.13 6.21 -33.01
C THR A 107 27.13 7.26 -32.54
N MET A 108 28.40 7.08 -32.86
CA MET A 108 29.43 8.10 -32.62
C MET A 108 29.46 9.11 -33.78
N SER A 109 29.44 10.40 -33.44
CA SER A 109 29.55 11.50 -34.38
C SER A 109 30.99 11.61 -34.92
N PRO A 110 31.21 11.50 -36.25
CA PRO A 110 32.54 11.58 -36.83
C PRO A 110 33.21 12.94 -36.62
N ASP A 111 32.42 14.00 -36.44
CA ASP A 111 32.90 15.38 -36.35
C ASP A 111 33.34 15.76 -34.93
N THR A 112 32.68 15.20 -33.90
CA THR A 112 32.91 15.57 -32.50
C THR A 112 33.57 14.47 -31.67
N GLY A 113 33.57 13.23 -32.15
CA GLY A 113 33.99 12.05 -31.39
C GLY A 113 33.08 11.69 -30.21
N LYS A 114 31.90 12.32 -30.11
CA LYS A 114 30.90 12.07 -29.06
C LYS A 114 29.79 11.13 -29.53
N TYR A 115 29.17 10.43 -28.60
CA TYR A 115 28.02 9.55 -28.86
C TYR A 115 26.73 10.36 -29.01
N ARG A 116 25.79 9.85 -29.82
CA ARG A 116 24.45 10.43 -30.01
C ARG A 116 23.39 9.40 -29.67
N PHE A 117 22.47 9.78 -28.78
CA PHE A 117 21.34 8.92 -28.41
C PHE A 117 20.18 9.05 -29.40
N PRO A 118 19.44 7.96 -29.65
CA PRO A 118 18.18 8.06 -30.36
C PRO A 118 17.17 8.83 -29.51
N PHE A 119 16.27 9.54 -30.18
CA PHE A 119 15.17 10.23 -29.53
C PHE A 119 14.22 9.21 -28.89
N ILE A 120 13.83 9.46 -27.63
CA ILE A 120 12.84 8.67 -26.91
C ILE A 120 11.56 9.48 -26.79
N SER A 121 10.48 9.01 -27.41
CA SER A 121 9.14 9.54 -27.17
C SER A 121 8.49 8.92 -25.93
N LYS A 122 7.38 9.52 -25.46
CA LYS A 122 6.54 8.92 -24.40
C LYS A 122 5.98 7.56 -24.85
N GLU A 123 5.61 7.42 -26.12
CA GLU A 123 5.09 6.17 -26.68
C GLU A 123 6.14 5.05 -26.70
N ASP A 124 7.41 5.38 -27.01
CA ASP A 124 8.52 4.43 -26.95
C ASP A 124 8.71 3.90 -25.53
N SER A 125 8.63 4.80 -24.55
CA SER A 125 8.78 4.44 -23.14
C SER A 125 7.68 3.52 -22.65
N LEU A 126 6.43 3.79 -23.05
CA LEU A 126 5.28 2.98 -22.68
C LEU A 126 5.25 1.64 -23.39
N THR A 127 5.70 1.60 -24.64
CA THR A 127 5.92 0.35 -25.38
C THR A 127 6.98 -0.50 -24.70
N ALA A 128 8.11 0.09 -24.30
CA ALA A 128 9.18 -0.59 -23.57
C ALA A 128 8.71 -1.13 -22.20
N ARG A 129 7.98 -0.34 -21.42
CA ARG A 129 7.38 -0.78 -20.15
C ARG A 129 6.40 -1.95 -20.35
N SER A 130 5.54 -1.84 -21.37
CA SER A 130 4.59 -2.90 -21.73
C SER A 130 5.32 -4.18 -22.13
N TYR A 131 6.36 -4.07 -22.97
CA TYR A 131 7.17 -5.20 -23.42
C TYR A 131 7.88 -5.90 -22.26
N LEU A 132 8.49 -5.11 -21.36
CA LEU A 132 9.13 -5.62 -20.14
C LEU A 132 8.13 -6.41 -19.27
N LYS A 133 6.92 -5.88 -19.08
CA LYS A 133 5.87 -6.57 -18.31
C LYS A 133 5.36 -7.85 -18.97
N TYR A 134 5.18 -7.81 -20.30
CA TYR A 134 4.57 -8.91 -21.03
C TYR A 134 5.54 -10.08 -21.23
N TYR A 135 6.78 -9.80 -21.63
CA TYR A 135 7.77 -10.82 -21.99
C TYR A 135 8.81 -11.09 -20.89
N GLY A 136 8.87 -10.25 -19.86
CA GLY A 136 9.83 -10.36 -18.76
C GLY A 136 11.19 -9.75 -19.08
N SER A 137 12.04 -9.67 -18.05
CA SER A 137 13.34 -8.98 -18.11
C SER A 137 14.32 -9.59 -19.12
N GLY A 138 14.37 -10.92 -19.25
CA GLY A 138 15.29 -11.60 -20.17
C GLY A 138 15.04 -11.21 -21.63
N LYS A 139 13.83 -11.49 -22.13
CA LYS A 139 13.43 -11.11 -23.49
C LYS A 139 13.50 -9.60 -23.74
N PHE A 140 13.17 -8.78 -22.73
CA PHE A 140 13.32 -7.33 -22.85
C PHE A 140 14.78 -6.93 -23.12
N LEU A 141 15.73 -7.44 -22.34
CA LEU A 141 17.15 -7.12 -22.56
C LEU A 141 17.63 -7.65 -23.90
N ASP A 142 17.27 -8.89 -24.27
CA ASP A 142 17.66 -9.51 -25.54
C ASP A 142 17.13 -8.75 -26.78
N SER A 143 15.93 -8.18 -26.69
CA SER A 143 15.31 -7.46 -27.82
C SER A 143 15.77 -6.00 -27.95
N TYR A 144 16.07 -5.33 -26.83
CA TYR A 144 16.40 -3.90 -26.84
C TYR A 144 17.90 -3.61 -26.89
N LEU A 145 18.76 -4.52 -26.43
CA LEU A 145 20.21 -4.36 -26.46
C LEU A 145 20.83 -4.95 -27.74
N PRO A 146 21.86 -4.30 -28.30
CA PRO A 146 22.66 -4.89 -29.39
C PRO A 146 23.61 -5.98 -28.87
N GLU A 147 24.18 -6.78 -29.79
CA GLU A 147 25.17 -7.82 -29.48
C GLU A 147 26.46 -7.24 -28.86
N GLU A 148 26.92 -6.10 -29.38
CA GLU A 148 28.06 -5.35 -28.84
C GLU A 148 27.56 -4.18 -27.98
N LEU A 149 27.76 -4.30 -26.67
CA LEU A 149 27.23 -3.39 -25.66
C LEU A 149 28.34 -2.53 -25.02
N ASN A 150 27.95 -1.42 -24.42
CA ASN A 150 28.78 -0.58 -23.55
C ASN A 150 27.88 0.09 -22.50
N SER A 151 28.46 0.74 -21.50
CA SER A 151 27.71 1.36 -20.40
C SER A 151 26.67 2.41 -20.82
N LEU A 152 26.81 3.06 -21.98
CA LEU A 152 25.85 4.06 -22.46
C LEU A 152 24.50 3.45 -22.84
N TYR A 153 24.47 2.19 -23.29
CA TYR A 153 23.21 1.49 -23.53
C TYR A 153 22.42 1.26 -22.25
N ILE A 154 23.10 1.06 -21.12
CA ILE A 154 22.46 0.91 -19.80
C ILE A 154 21.82 2.24 -19.38
N TYR A 155 22.54 3.35 -19.54
CA TYR A 155 22.00 4.69 -19.31
C TYR A 155 20.78 4.98 -20.21
N HIS A 156 20.88 4.64 -21.50
CA HIS A 156 19.79 4.84 -22.44
C HIS A 156 18.57 3.98 -22.11
N LEU A 157 18.74 2.72 -21.68
CA LEU A 157 17.63 1.87 -21.24
C LEU A 157 16.91 2.43 -20.02
N ILE A 158 17.63 3.03 -19.06
CA ILE A 158 17.01 3.70 -17.91
C ILE A 158 16.12 4.85 -18.39
N LYS A 159 16.63 5.67 -19.34
CA LYS A 159 15.87 6.75 -19.97
C LYS A 159 14.67 6.22 -20.78
N LEU A 160 14.84 5.14 -21.53
CA LEU A 160 13.79 4.49 -22.31
C LEU A 160 12.69 3.92 -21.41
N LEU A 161 13.03 3.39 -20.24
CA LEU A 161 12.03 3.00 -19.25
C LEU A 161 11.36 4.20 -18.57
N GLY A 162 11.70 5.43 -18.95
CA GLY A 162 11.11 6.66 -18.44
C GLY A 162 11.67 7.11 -17.11
N PHE A 163 12.92 6.78 -16.77
CA PHE A 163 13.56 7.21 -15.54
C PHE A 163 14.69 8.22 -15.80
N GLN A 164 14.86 9.18 -14.88
CA GLN A 164 15.99 10.09 -14.84
C GLN A 164 16.93 9.76 -13.68
N ILE A 165 18.24 9.82 -13.94
CA ILE A 165 19.28 9.63 -12.93
C ILE A 165 19.58 10.99 -12.27
N LYS A 166 19.59 11.05 -10.94
CA LYS A 166 19.85 12.26 -10.16
C LYS A 166 21.31 12.46 -9.75
N ASP A 167 22.15 11.44 -9.87
CA ASP A 167 23.58 11.53 -9.55
C ASP A 167 24.28 12.50 -10.51
N LYS A 168 24.64 13.68 -9.99
CA LYS A 168 25.26 14.75 -10.78
C LYS A 168 26.59 14.34 -11.39
N GLN A 169 27.42 13.57 -10.69
CA GLN A 169 28.73 13.15 -11.20
C GLN A 169 28.57 12.18 -12.37
N LEU A 170 27.60 11.26 -12.26
CA LEU A 170 27.29 10.33 -13.33
C LEU A 170 26.67 11.06 -14.54
N VAL A 171 25.78 12.02 -14.32
CA VAL A 171 25.18 12.83 -15.39
C VAL A 171 26.24 13.66 -16.12
N GLU A 172 27.15 14.32 -15.39
CA GLU A 172 28.26 15.09 -15.97
C GLU A 172 29.19 14.17 -16.79
N ALA A 173 29.56 13.00 -16.27
CA ALA A 173 30.39 12.03 -16.98
C ALA A 173 29.74 11.56 -18.30
N VAL A 174 28.42 11.41 -18.33
CA VAL A 174 27.68 11.08 -19.57
C VAL A 174 27.67 12.26 -20.54
N GLN A 175 27.46 13.49 -20.05
CA GLN A 175 27.46 14.71 -20.89
C GLN A 175 28.84 15.01 -21.51
N ASP A 176 29.92 14.58 -20.86
CA ASP A 176 31.27 14.71 -21.41
C ASP A 176 31.46 13.86 -22.68
N VAL A 177 30.84 12.68 -22.74
CA VAL A 177 31.00 11.72 -23.85
C VAL A 177 29.83 11.71 -24.85
N VAL A 178 28.67 12.28 -24.50
CA VAL A 178 27.46 12.34 -25.34
C VAL A 178 27.22 13.77 -25.85
N GLU A 179 26.77 13.93 -27.08
CA GLU A 179 26.30 15.23 -27.60
C GLU A 179 25.01 15.64 -26.87
N ASN A 180 24.96 16.87 -26.32
CA ASN A 180 23.84 17.36 -25.50
C ASN A 180 22.46 16.99 -26.07
N ASP A 181 21.63 16.41 -25.19
CA ASP A 181 20.23 16.05 -25.40
C ASP A 181 19.47 17.13 -26.20
N ILE A 182 18.74 16.72 -27.24
CA ILE A 182 17.86 17.58 -28.07
C ILE A 182 16.56 17.97 -27.30
N PHE A 183 16.63 18.07 -25.97
CA PHE A 183 15.53 18.47 -25.09
C PHE A 183 15.91 19.68 -24.22
N ALA A 184 16.25 20.79 -24.85
CA ALA A 184 16.21 22.10 -24.22
C ALA A 184 15.36 23.06 -25.08
N GLN A 185 14.04 23.09 -24.84
CA GLN A 185 13.27 24.30 -25.12
C GLN A 185 13.38 25.23 -23.90
N GLY A 186 14.25 26.24 -24.01
CA GLY A 186 14.44 27.32 -23.03
C GLY A 186 15.64 28.19 -23.39
N PRO A 187 15.62 29.52 -23.16
CA PRO A 187 16.54 30.46 -23.81
C PRO A 187 17.98 30.32 -23.29
N ALA A 188 18.90 30.21 -24.24
CA ALA A 188 20.33 30.07 -24.01
C ALA A 188 20.91 31.28 -23.25
N LEU A 189 21.58 31.02 -22.12
CA LEU A 189 22.64 31.90 -21.63
C LEU A 189 23.98 31.37 -22.14
N ALA A 190 24.55 32.12 -23.09
CA ALA A 190 25.93 31.97 -23.50
C ALA A 190 26.84 32.32 -22.32
N THR A 191 27.70 31.39 -21.91
CA THR A 191 28.94 31.73 -21.21
C THR A 191 30.11 31.02 -21.86
N THR A 192 30.93 31.82 -22.52
CA THR A 192 32.28 31.50 -22.97
C THR A 192 33.15 31.16 -21.76
N GLN A 193 33.88 30.04 -21.81
CA GLN A 193 35.24 30.01 -21.27
C GLN A 193 36.10 28.91 -21.90
N SER A 194 37.37 29.27 -21.99
CA SER A 194 38.44 28.74 -22.82
C SER A 194 39.11 27.47 -22.28
N GLY A 195 39.36 26.53 -23.19
CA GLY A 195 40.61 25.79 -23.40
C GLY A 195 41.39 25.24 -22.20
N GLN A 196 41.53 23.91 -22.18
CA GLN A 196 42.83 23.25 -22.03
C GLN A 196 42.77 21.82 -22.61
N SER A 197 43.44 21.64 -23.74
CA SER A 197 43.75 20.35 -24.36
C SER A 197 44.69 19.55 -23.47
N ARG A 198 44.28 18.34 -23.07
CA ARG A 198 45.13 17.41 -22.31
C ARG A 198 45.57 16.28 -23.26
N GLU A 199 46.77 16.43 -23.82
CA GLU A 199 47.45 15.35 -24.53
C GLU A 199 47.75 14.22 -23.54
N LYS A 200 47.34 12.99 -23.87
CA LYS A 200 47.83 11.77 -23.22
C LYS A 200 48.69 10.99 -24.22
N SER A 201 49.94 10.77 -23.82
CA SER A 201 50.90 9.89 -24.49
C SER A 201 50.47 8.42 -24.39
N PRO A 202 50.80 7.56 -25.38
CA PRO A 202 50.45 6.16 -25.34
C PRO A 202 51.54 5.37 -24.62
N GLU A 203 51.24 4.86 -23.42
CA GLU A 203 51.96 3.73 -22.84
C GLU A 203 51.11 2.48 -22.98
N THR A 204 51.65 1.56 -23.76
CA THR A 204 51.16 0.21 -24.00
C THR A 204 51.14 -0.61 -22.72
N ASP A 205 49.98 -1.16 -22.36
CA ASP A 205 49.98 -2.44 -21.67
C ASP A 205 48.75 -3.28 -22.08
N GLY A 206 49.04 -4.51 -22.52
CA GLY A 206 48.05 -5.45 -22.99
C GLY A 206 47.28 -6.06 -21.82
N SER A 207 46.03 -5.67 -21.68
CA SER A 207 44.99 -6.44 -21.00
C SER A 207 43.69 -6.18 -21.75
N ASP A 208 42.76 -7.13 -21.79
CA ASP A 208 41.46 -7.01 -22.46
C ASP A 208 40.69 -5.75 -22.03
N THR A 209 41.04 -4.59 -22.58
CA THR A 209 40.36 -3.32 -22.36
C THR A 209 39.18 -3.32 -23.29
N PHE A 210 38.08 -3.87 -22.79
CA PHE A 210 36.76 -3.44 -23.21
C PHE A 210 36.75 -1.90 -23.10
N ASP A 211 36.80 -1.23 -24.25
CA ASP A 211 36.96 0.22 -24.35
C ASP A 211 35.60 0.87 -24.05
N ASP A 212 35.23 0.86 -22.77
CA ASP A 212 33.96 1.40 -22.29
C ASP A 212 34.05 2.94 -22.16
N PRO A 213 33.08 3.69 -22.69
CA PRO A 213 33.06 5.15 -22.61
C PRO A 213 33.03 5.72 -21.18
N LEU A 214 32.59 4.93 -20.19
CA LEU A 214 32.50 5.36 -18.79
C LEU A 214 33.42 4.56 -17.87
N GLU A 215 33.82 5.19 -16.76
CA GLU A 215 34.59 4.50 -15.73
C GLU A 215 33.82 3.32 -15.13
N LYS A 216 34.54 2.26 -14.74
CA LYS A 216 33.95 1.04 -14.15
C LYS A 216 32.98 1.31 -12.99
N LYS A 217 33.25 2.33 -12.16
CA LYS A 217 32.38 2.73 -11.04
C LYS A 217 31.00 3.20 -11.52
N HIS A 218 30.96 3.94 -12.62
CA HIS A 218 29.73 4.45 -13.24
C HIS A 218 28.97 3.32 -13.93
N ALA A 219 29.65 2.40 -14.62
CA ALA A 219 29.01 1.23 -15.22
C ALA A 219 28.32 0.34 -14.16
N VAL A 220 28.98 0.02 -13.04
CA VAL A 220 28.38 -0.77 -11.94
C VAL A 220 27.18 -0.05 -11.33
N ARG A 221 27.25 1.28 -11.21
CA ARG A 221 26.14 2.10 -10.72
C ARG A 221 24.93 2.03 -11.66
N LEU A 222 25.15 2.21 -12.96
CA LEU A 222 24.11 2.13 -13.98
C LEU A 222 23.42 0.77 -13.99
N ILE A 223 24.15 -0.34 -13.79
CA ILE A 223 23.55 -1.68 -13.69
C ILE A 223 22.57 -1.75 -12.51
N LYS A 224 22.96 -1.24 -11.33
CA LYS A 224 22.07 -1.23 -10.15
C LYS A 224 20.84 -0.37 -10.39
N ASP A 225 20.99 0.77 -11.06
CA ASP A 225 19.90 1.68 -11.36
C ASP A 225 18.94 1.11 -12.41
N LEU A 226 19.45 0.44 -13.44
CA LEU A 226 18.63 -0.28 -14.41
C LEU A 226 17.84 -1.42 -13.73
N GLN A 227 18.47 -2.19 -12.84
CA GLN A 227 17.77 -3.22 -12.06
C GLN A 227 16.63 -2.63 -11.23
N LYS A 228 16.85 -1.50 -10.56
CA LYS A 228 15.81 -0.79 -9.80
C LYS A 228 14.67 -0.32 -10.71
N ALA A 229 14.99 0.33 -11.83
CA ALA A 229 14.02 0.80 -12.81
C ALA A 229 13.16 -0.35 -13.36
N MET A 230 13.78 -1.44 -13.78
CA MET A 230 13.08 -2.63 -14.28
C MET A 230 12.18 -3.25 -13.20
N ASN A 231 12.66 -3.40 -11.96
CA ASN A 231 11.86 -3.93 -10.85
C ASN A 231 10.69 -3.00 -10.51
N LYS A 232 10.89 -1.68 -10.58
CA LYS A 232 9.84 -0.69 -10.37
C LYS A 232 8.76 -0.83 -11.44
N VAL A 233 9.13 -0.94 -12.72
CA VAL A 233 8.16 -1.17 -13.81
C VAL A 233 7.44 -2.50 -13.63
N LEU A 234 8.15 -3.59 -13.37
CA LEU A 234 7.56 -4.91 -13.20
C LEU A 234 6.53 -4.94 -12.05
N SER A 235 6.82 -4.26 -10.94
CA SER A 235 5.94 -4.18 -9.76
C SER A 235 4.80 -3.16 -9.87
N THR A 236 4.94 -2.12 -10.69
CA THR A 236 3.93 -1.04 -10.80
C THR A 236 2.83 -1.42 -11.80
N ARG A 237 1.56 -1.33 -11.43
CA ARG A 237 0.45 -1.63 -12.34
C ARG A 237 0.37 -0.60 -13.47
N MET A 238 0.13 -1.04 -14.72
CA MET A 238 -0.19 -0.11 -15.82
C MET A 238 -1.68 0.18 -15.86
N ARG A 239 -2.05 1.45 -16.00
CA ARG A 239 -3.44 1.90 -16.12
C ARG A 239 -4.05 1.46 -17.46
N LEU A 240 -5.34 1.16 -17.45
CA LEU A 240 -6.09 0.76 -18.65
C LEU A 240 -6.30 1.96 -19.59
N ALA A 241 -5.98 1.79 -20.87
CA ALA A 241 -6.13 2.83 -21.88
C ALA A 241 -7.61 3.16 -22.19
N ASN A 242 -8.52 2.22 -21.98
CA ASN A 242 -9.94 2.31 -22.34
C ASN A 242 -10.87 2.45 -21.12
N PHE A 243 -10.33 2.78 -19.94
CA PHE A 243 -11.13 2.98 -18.73
C PHE A 243 -10.53 4.16 -17.97
N HIS A 244 -11.15 5.33 -18.09
CA HIS A 244 -10.65 6.53 -17.42
C HIS A 244 -11.71 7.61 -17.22
N THR A 245 -12.96 7.40 -17.63
CA THR A 245 -14.03 8.38 -17.44
C THR A 245 -15.06 7.91 -16.43
N LEU A 246 -15.84 8.86 -15.89
CA LEU A 246 -16.98 8.55 -15.04
C LEU A 246 -18.02 7.66 -15.76
N ASP A 247 -18.18 7.85 -17.08
CA ASP A 247 -19.12 7.07 -17.88
C ASP A 247 -18.64 5.62 -18.07
N ASP A 248 -17.33 5.41 -18.29
CA ASP A 248 -16.72 4.05 -18.32
C ASP A 248 -17.00 3.30 -17.01
N PHE A 249 -16.86 4.00 -15.88
CA PHE A 249 -17.14 3.43 -14.57
C PHE A 249 -18.62 3.09 -14.40
N CYS A 250 -19.53 3.98 -14.78
CA CYS A 250 -20.97 3.73 -14.70
C CYS A 250 -21.39 2.52 -15.56
N ASP A 251 -20.85 2.39 -16.78
CA ASP A 251 -21.14 1.27 -17.67
C ASP A 251 -20.53 -0.04 -17.16
N LYS A 252 -19.33 0.03 -16.59
CA LYS A 252 -18.73 -1.12 -15.91
C LYS A 252 -19.51 -1.53 -14.67
N LEU A 253 -20.01 -0.61 -13.84
CA LEU A 253 -20.88 -0.93 -12.70
C LEU A 253 -22.15 -1.66 -13.15
N LYS A 254 -22.76 -1.24 -14.26
CA LYS A 254 -23.95 -1.89 -14.83
C LYS A 254 -23.68 -3.29 -15.34
N THR A 255 -22.49 -3.56 -15.89
CA THR A 255 -22.14 -4.86 -16.51
C THR A 255 -21.42 -5.84 -15.57
N ALA A 256 -20.66 -5.34 -14.60
CA ALA A 256 -19.89 -6.13 -13.64
C ALA A 256 -20.79 -7.04 -12.79
N LYS A 257 -20.27 -8.22 -12.45
CA LYS A 257 -20.96 -9.26 -11.66
C LYS A 257 -20.21 -9.62 -10.38
N LYS A 258 -18.93 -9.24 -10.27
CA LYS A 258 -18.00 -9.67 -9.21
C LYS A 258 -17.18 -8.47 -8.73
N ILE A 259 -17.88 -7.50 -8.15
CA ILE A 259 -17.28 -6.25 -7.67
C ILE A 259 -16.64 -6.49 -6.30
N LEU A 260 -15.34 -6.20 -6.17
CA LEU A 260 -14.63 -6.16 -4.90
C LEU A 260 -14.58 -4.70 -4.43
N VAL A 261 -15.07 -4.45 -3.22
CA VAL A 261 -15.03 -3.12 -2.60
C VAL A 261 -14.07 -3.15 -1.41
N LEU A 262 -13.05 -2.30 -1.42
CA LEU A 262 -12.11 -2.13 -0.30
C LEU A 262 -12.43 -0.81 0.39
N THR A 263 -12.77 -0.84 1.68
CA THR A 263 -13.14 0.34 2.45
C THR A 263 -12.19 0.62 3.61
N GLY A 264 -11.95 1.90 3.88
CA GLY A 264 -11.25 2.38 5.07
C GLY A 264 -12.06 3.41 5.87
N ALA A 265 -11.41 4.04 6.84
CA ALA A 265 -12.09 4.87 7.83
C ALA A 265 -12.81 6.10 7.24
N GLY A 266 -12.41 6.54 6.04
CA GLY A 266 -13.00 7.68 5.35
C GLY A 266 -14.51 7.55 5.14
N ILE A 267 -15.02 6.32 5.00
CA ILE A 267 -16.45 6.05 4.76
C ILE A 267 -17.35 6.37 5.96
N SER A 268 -16.75 6.46 7.16
CA SER A 268 -17.45 6.67 8.44
C SER A 268 -17.33 8.12 8.93
N THR A 269 -16.53 8.96 8.25
CA THR A 269 -16.24 10.34 8.69
C THR A 269 -17.44 11.26 8.69
N SER A 270 -18.39 11.07 7.76
CA SER A 270 -19.65 11.83 7.73
C SER A 270 -20.59 11.53 8.90
N LEU A 271 -20.31 10.47 9.66
CA LEU A 271 -21.04 10.12 10.89
C LEU A 271 -20.37 10.69 12.16
N GLY A 272 -19.30 11.48 12.00
CA GLY A 272 -18.52 12.02 13.11
C GLY A 272 -17.46 11.07 13.67
N ILE A 273 -17.30 9.87 13.10
CA ILE A 273 -16.21 8.95 13.47
C ILE A 273 -14.94 9.44 12.78
N PRO A 274 -13.92 9.92 13.52
CA PRO A 274 -12.70 10.42 12.91
C PRO A 274 -11.97 9.29 12.19
N ASP A 275 -11.33 9.61 11.06
CA ASP A 275 -10.34 8.71 10.49
C ASP A 275 -9.09 8.63 11.39
N PHE A 276 -8.11 7.81 11.02
CA PHE A 276 -6.90 7.68 11.84
C PHE A 276 -5.88 8.81 11.63
N ARG A 277 -5.73 9.29 10.38
CA ARG A 277 -4.50 9.96 9.91
C ARG A 277 -4.68 11.41 9.45
N SER A 278 -5.91 11.90 9.29
CA SER A 278 -6.15 13.30 8.93
C SER A 278 -5.68 14.25 10.05
N SER A 279 -5.64 15.54 9.76
CA SER A 279 -5.28 16.58 10.74
C SER A 279 -6.15 16.51 12.01
N GLU A 280 -7.43 16.18 11.85
CA GLU A 280 -8.42 16.01 12.93
C GLU A 280 -8.68 14.53 13.28
N GLY A 281 -7.82 13.64 12.80
CA GLY A 281 -7.93 12.19 12.96
C GLY A 281 -7.61 11.71 14.39
N PHE A 282 -7.80 10.41 14.62
CA PHE A 282 -7.56 9.78 15.91
C PHE A 282 -6.13 10.01 16.43
N TYR A 283 -5.10 9.88 15.57
CA TYR A 283 -3.71 10.02 16.01
C TYR A 283 -3.34 11.45 16.45
N SER A 284 -3.98 12.50 15.91
CA SER A 284 -3.72 13.87 16.38
C SER A 284 -4.32 14.09 17.77
N LYS A 285 -5.47 13.47 18.06
CA LYS A 285 -6.17 13.58 19.35
C LYS A 285 -5.41 12.93 20.51
N ILE A 286 -4.61 11.91 20.26
CA ILE A 286 -3.89 11.17 21.31
C ILE A 286 -2.44 11.61 21.52
N ARG A 287 -1.94 12.61 20.78
CA ARG A 287 -0.56 13.12 20.94
C ARG A 287 -0.23 13.58 22.36
N HIS A 288 -1.23 14.07 23.09
CA HIS A 288 -1.08 14.52 24.46
C HIS A 288 -0.69 13.40 25.45
N LEU A 289 -0.81 12.13 25.04
CA LEU A 289 -0.39 10.98 25.84
C LEU A 289 1.14 10.79 25.87
N GLY A 290 1.89 11.56 25.07
CA GLY A 290 3.36 11.55 25.08
C GLY A 290 3.99 10.29 24.49
N LEU A 291 3.30 9.62 23.57
CA LEU A 291 3.85 8.51 22.80
C LEU A 291 4.70 9.04 21.64
N ASP A 292 5.86 8.43 21.40
CA ASP A 292 6.75 8.79 20.29
C ASP A 292 6.10 8.48 18.94
N ASP A 293 5.51 7.29 18.77
CA ASP A 293 4.62 6.95 17.65
C ASP A 293 3.19 6.73 18.16
N PRO A 294 2.19 7.55 17.74
CA PRO A 294 0.80 7.34 18.16
C PRO A 294 0.19 6.01 17.68
N GLN A 295 0.80 5.31 16.72
CA GLN A 295 0.38 3.97 16.29
C GLN A 295 0.64 2.90 17.38
N ASP A 296 1.51 3.18 18.35
CA ASP A 296 1.87 2.26 19.42
C ASP A 296 0.69 1.87 20.31
N VAL A 297 -0.39 2.68 20.35
CA VAL A 297 -1.62 2.30 21.07
C VAL A 297 -2.30 1.05 20.49
N PHE A 298 -2.01 0.71 19.24
CA PHE A 298 -2.48 -0.50 18.57
C PHE A 298 -1.33 -1.49 18.31
N ASN A 299 -0.19 -1.38 18.97
CA ASN A 299 0.92 -2.32 18.81
C ASN A 299 0.71 -3.56 19.70
N TYR A 300 0.77 -4.75 19.10
CA TYR A 300 0.49 -6.01 19.81
C TYR A 300 1.51 -6.28 20.91
N GLU A 301 2.80 -6.04 20.67
CA GLU A 301 3.84 -6.26 21.67
C GLU A 301 3.70 -5.30 22.85
N ILE A 302 3.39 -4.03 22.56
CA ILE A 302 3.12 -3.03 23.59
C ILE A 302 1.88 -3.42 24.40
N PHE A 303 0.79 -3.87 23.75
CA PHE A 303 -0.38 -4.38 24.47
C PHE A 303 -0.04 -5.56 25.38
N MET A 304 0.81 -6.48 24.90
CA MET A 304 1.24 -7.63 25.70
C MET A 304 2.10 -7.19 26.89
N GLN A 305 2.94 -6.18 26.75
CA GLN A 305 3.76 -5.63 27.84
C GLN A 305 2.94 -4.78 28.82
N ASP A 306 2.12 -3.86 28.31
CA ASP A 306 1.27 -2.95 29.08
C ASP A 306 -0.07 -2.67 28.35
N PRO A 307 -1.12 -3.45 28.66
CA PRO A 307 -2.43 -3.28 28.02
C PRO A 307 -3.11 -1.96 28.36
N SER A 308 -2.64 -1.24 29.39
CA SER A 308 -3.21 0.04 29.82
C SER A 308 -3.04 1.12 28.75
N VAL A 309 -1.99 1.05 27.93
CA VAL A 309 -1.74 1.99 26.82
C VAL A 309 -2.95 2.04 25.88
N PHE A 310 -3.44 0.86 25.47
CA PHE A 310 -4.65 0.75 24.66
C PHE A 310 -5.90 1.11 25.46
N TYR A 311 -6.09 0.56 26.67
CA TYR A 311 -7.33 0.74 27.41
C TYR A 311 -7.60 2.18 27.87
N ASN A 312 -6.56 3.02 27.98
CA ASN A 312 -6.70 4.46 28.19
C ASN A 312 -7.38 5.18 27.01
N ILE A 313 -7.25 4.66 25.79
CA ILE A 313 -7.85 5.24 24.57
C ILE A 313 -8.99 4.43 23.98
N ALA A 314 -9.23 3.21 24.47
CA ALA A 314 -10.16 2.26 23.85
C ALA A 314 -11.60 2.80 23.77
N HIS A 315 -12.01 3.64 24.72
CA HIS A 315 -13.32 4.28 24.72
C HIS A 315 -13.56 5.19 23.51
N MET A 316 -12.50 5.77 22.93
CA MET A 316 -12.56 6.67 21.78
C MET A 316 -12.83 5.91 20.46
N VAL A 317 -12.61 4.60 20.45
CA VAL A 317 -12.74 3.75 19.25
C VAL A 317 -13.84 2.70 19.40
N LEU A 318 -14.65 2.80 20.46
CA LEU A 318 -15.85 1.99 20.57
C LEU A 318 -16.82 2.32 19.42
N PRO A 319 -17.41 1.30 18.79
CA PRO A 319 -18.33 1.50 17.68
C PRO A 319 -19.60 2.22 18.15
N PRO A 320 -20.15 3.16 17.37
CA PRO A 320 -21.50 3.63 17.60
C PRO A 320 -22.52 2.58 17.16
N GLU A 321 -23.74 2.67 17.68
CA GLU A 321 -24.81 1.72 17.40
C GLU A 321 -25.80 2.26 16.37
N ASN A 322 -26.30 1.40 15.48
CA ASN A 322 -27.40 1.68 14.54
C ASN A 322 -27.19 2.90 13.62
N LEU A 323 -25.93 3.16 13.22
CA LEU A 323 -25.57 4.19 12.27
C LEU A 323 -24.89 3.58 11.05
N PHE A 324 -25.04 4.23 9.90
CA PHE A 324 -24.30 3.94 8.67
C PHE A 324 -24.42 5.13 7.73
N SER A 325 -23.43 5.34 6.87
CA SER A 325 -23.39 6.47 5.93
C SER A 325 -24.11 6.12 4.62
N PRO A 326 -24.45 7.13 3.79
CA PRO A 326 -24.88 6.92 2.41
C PRO A 326 -23.94 5.95 1.67
N LEU A 327 -22.64 6.07 1.82
CA LEU A 327 -21.70 5.16 1.16
C LEU A 327 -21.84 3.69 1.59
N HIS A 328 -22.14 3.39 2.87
CA HIS A 328 -22.45 2.01 3.27
C HIS A 328 -23.68 1.48 2.52
N SER A 329 -24.67 2.36 2.29
CA SER A 329 -25.87 2.03 1.52
C SER A 329 -25.60 1.88 0.03
N PHE A 330 -24.60 2.57 -0.52
CA PHE A 330 -24.12 2.34 -1.88
C PHE A 330 -23.55 0.93 -2.05
N ILE A 331 -22.76 0.44 -1.08
CA ILE A 331 -22.25 -0.93 -1.08
C ILE A 331 -23.40 -1.94 -0.93
N ARG A 332 -24.35 -1.65 -0.03
CA ARG A 332 -25.58 -2.45 0.13
C ARG A 332 -26.39 -2.51 -1.17
N MET A 333 -26.52 -1.41 -1.90
CA MET A 333 -27.19 -1.38 -3.19
C MET A 333 -26.48 -2.27 -4.23
N ILE A 334 -25.15 -2.26 -4.27
CA ILE A 334 -24.37 -3.17 -5.13
C ILE A 334 -24.64 -4.64 -4.76
N GLN A 335 -24.75 -4.94 -3.46
CA GLN A 335 -25.14 -6.27 -2.98
C GLN A 335 -26.56 -6.66 -3.40
N ASP A 336 -27.54 -5.78 -3.20
CA ASP A 336 -28.95 -6.06 -3.53
C ASP A 336 -29.17 -6.28 -5.02
N LYS A 337 -28.30 -5.71 -5.87
CA LYS A 337 -28.26 -5.98 -7.32
C LYS A 337 -27.53 -7.27 -7.69
N GLY A 338 -27.04 -8.05 -6.71
CA GLY A 338 -26.34 -9.31 -6.91
C GLY A 338 -24.91 -9.17 -7.46
N LYS A 339 -24.32 -7.96 -7.38
CA LYS A 339 -23.03 -7.63 -8.02
C LYS A 339 -21.84 -7.67 -7.06
N LEU A 340 -22.08 -7.54 -5.76
CA LEU A 340 -21.02 -7.54 -4.75
C LEU A 340 -20.40 -8.94 -4.63
N LEU A 341 -19.12 -9.07 -4.99
CA LEU A 341 -18.33 -10.25 -4.67
C LEU A 341 -18.01 -10.24 -3.18
N ARG A 342 -17.34 -9.18 -2.72
CA ARG A 342 -16.95 -8.97 -1.33
C ARG A 342 -16.72 -7.49 -1.03
N ASN A 343 -17.01 -7.09 0.19
CA ASN A 343 -16.48 -5.88 0.80
C ASN A 343 -15.41 -6.24 1.84
N TYR A 344 -14.17 -5.84 1.57
CA TYR A 344 -13.04 -5.91 2.49
C TYR A 344 -12.92 -4.57 3.22
N THR A 345 -13.33 -4.54 4.49
CA THR A 345 -13.29 -3.32 5.30
C THR A 345 -12.11 -3.36 6.26
N GLN A 346 -11.37 -2.25 6.34
CA GLN A 346 -10.34 -2.01 7.34
C GLN A 346 -10.93 -1.50 8.66
N ASN A 347 -12.22 -1.18 8.67
CA ASN A 347 -12.90 -0.58 9.81
C ASN A 347 -13.25 -1.64 10.86
N ILE A 348 -13.24 -1.19 12.11
CA ILE A 348 -13.60 -1.99 13.29
C ILE A 348 -14.96 -1.57 13.89
N ASP A 349 -15.60 -0.57 13.28
CA ASP A 349 -16.85 0.06 13.73
C ASP A 349 -18.11 -0.79 13.46
N ASN A 350 -18.01 -1.78 12.55
CA ASN A 350 -19.06 -2.75 12.22
C ASN A 350 -20.32 -2.13 11.58
N LEU A 351 -20.21 -0.92 11.02
CA LEU A 351 -21.36 -0.21 10.43
C LEU A 351 -21.89 -0.88 9.15
N GLU A 352 -21.06 -1.65 8.45
CA GLU A 352 -21.45 -2.46 7.31
C GLU A 352 -22.60 -3.43 7.64
N SER A 353 -22.56 -4.03 8.84
CA SER A 353 -23.61 -4.93 9.32
C SER A 353 -24.93 -4.20 9.52
N TYR A 354 -24.90 -2.97 10.06
CA TYR A 354 -26.11 -2.14 10.26
C TYR A 354 -26.71 -1.65 8.93
N ALA A 355 -25.88 -1.39 7.92
CA ALA A 355 -26.34 -1.15 6.55
C ALA A 355 -26.93 -2.41 5.87
N GLY A 356 -26.78 -3.59 6.51
CA GLY A 356 -27.27 -4.88 6.04
C GLY A 356 -26.43 -5.52 4.94
N ILE A 357 -25.13 -5.22 4.91
CA ILE A 357 -24.17 -6.02 4.14
C ILE A 357 -24.11 -7.41 4.78
N GLN A 358 -24.29 -8.46 3.97
CA GLN A 358 -24.35 -9.83 4.46
C GLN A 358 -23.00 -10.27 5.04
N ALA A 359 -23.03 -11.05 6.11
CA ALA A 359 -21.82 -11.53 6.78
C ALA A 359 -20.90 -12.34 5.85
N GLU A 360 -21.46 -13.03 4.86
CA GLU A 360 -20.70 -13.77 3.84
C GLU A 360 -20.07 -12.82 2.82
N LYS A 361 -20.63 -11.63 2.61
CA LYS A 361 -20.12 -10.61 1.70
C LYS A 361 -19.13 -9.66 2.34
N MET A 362 -19.00 -9.68 3.67
CA MET A 362 -18.12 -8.78 4.42
C MET A 362 -16.89 -9.52 4.97
N VAL A 363 -15.72 -8.89 4.85
CA VAL A 363 -14.49 -9.29 5.55
C VAL A 363 -13.99 -8.09 6.34
N GLN A 364 -14.08 -8.16 7.66
CA GLN A 364 -13.45 -7.20 8.57
C GLN A 364 -11.97 -7.55 8.70
N CYS A 365 -11.15 -6.91 7.88
CA CYS A 365 -9.74 -7.23 7.74
C CYS A 365 -8.97 -7.03 9.04
N HIS A 366 -9.34 -6.02 9.84
CA HIS A 366 -8.71 -5.71 11.12
C HIS A 366 -9.56 -6.13 12.32
N GLY A 367 -10.41 -7.15 12.13
CA GLY A 367 -11.28 -7.64 13.20
C GLY A 367 -12.38 -6.66 13.60
N SER A 368 -12.98 -6.84 14.77
CA SER A 368 -14.05 -5.99 15.28
C SER A 368 -14.24 -6.13 16.79
N PHE A 369 -15.04 -5.24 17.37
CA PHE A 369 -15.49 -5.33 18.76
C PHE A 369 -16.58 -6.39 19.01
N ALA A 370 -16.92 -7.23 18.04
CA ALA A 370 -17.99 -8.23 18.19
C ALA A 370 -17.70 -9.22 19.32
N THR A 371 -16.43 -9.58 19.51
CA THR A 371 -15.97 -10.49 20.56
C THR A 371 -14.68 -10.00 21.19
N ALA A 372 -14.37 -10.52 22.37
CA ALA A 372 -13.08 -10.34 23.03
C ALA A 372 -12.52 -11.72 23.43
N SER A 373 -11.21 -11.80 23.59
CA SER A 373 -10.50 -13.03 23.96
C SER A 373 -9.49 -12.77 25.06
N CYS A 374 -9.38 -13.68 26.03
CA CYS A 374 -8.30 -13.64 27.00
C CYS A 374 -6.97 -13.95 26.32
N VAL A 375 -5.97 -13.08 26.47
CA VAL A 375 -4.66 -13.29 25.85
C VAL A 375 -3.86 -14.45 26.46
N SER A 376 -4.28 -15.00 27.60
CA SER A 376 -3.58 -16.08 28.31
C SER A 376 -4.24 -17.45 28.15
N CYS A 377 -5.56 -17.55 28.33
CA CYS A 377 -6.28 -18.84 28.21
C CYS A 377 -7.13 -18.96 26.94
N HIS A 378 -7.17 -17.92 26.11
CA HIS A 378 -7.94 -17.85 24.86
C HIS A 378 -9.46 -18.03 25.04
N TRP A 379 -9.97 -17.91 26.27
CA TRP A 379 -11.42 -17.87 26.50
C TRP A 379 -12.01 -16.65 25.79
N LYS A 380 -13.06 -16.90 25.00
CA LYS A 380 -13.71 -15.92 24.14
C LYS A 380 -15.11 -15.60 24.65
N LEU A 381 -15.49 -14.33 24.60
CA LEU A 381 -16.81 -13.84 25.01
C LEU A 381 -17.33 -12.74 24.06
N PRO A 382 -18.65 -12.44 24.07
CA PRO A 382 -19.19 -11.28 23.35
C PRO A 382 -18.54 -9.97 23.81
N GLY A 383 -18.15 -9.11 22.88
CA GLY A 383 -17.39 -7.90 23.17
C GLY A 383 -18.17 -6.87 23.99
N GLU A 384 -19.49 -6.83 23.85
CA GLU A 384 -20.40 -6.02 24.69
C GLU A 384 -20.16 -6.20 26.19
N LYS A 385 -19.66 -7.37 26.62
CA LYS A 385 -19.39 -7.68 28.03
C LYS A 385 -18.20 -6.93 28.60
N ILE A 386 -17.36 -6.31 27.77
CA ILE A 386 -16.20 -5.51 28.21
C ILE A 386 -16.37 -4.02 27.90
N PHE A 387 -17.49 -3.58 27.32
CA PHE A 387 -17.69 -2.18 26.93
C PHE A 387 -17.76 -1.24 28.13
N ASP A 388 -18.38 -1.66 29.23
CA ASP A 388 -18.44 -0.84 30.44
C ASP A 388 -17.06 -0.68 31.09
N ASN A 389 -16.24 -1.73 31.08
CA ASN A 389 -14.84 -1.61 31.49
C ASN A 389 -14.10 -0.60 30.62
N ILE A 390 -14.24 -0.69 29.29
CA ILE A 390 -13.61 0.24 28.35
C ILE A 390 -14.05 1.69 28.60
N ARG A 391 -15.36 1.94 28.78
CA ARG A 391 -15.91 3.28 29.06
C ARG A 391 -15.40 3.84 30.38
N ASN A 392 -15.21 2.99 31.38
CA ASN A 392 -14.68 3.36 32.69
C ASN A 392 -13.14 3.39 32.74
N MET A 393 -12.46 3.13 31.62
CA MET A 393 -10.99 3.00 31.53
C MET A 393 -10.42 1.95 32.51
N GLU A 394 -11.19 0.88 32.74
CA GLU A 394 -10.80 -0.26 33.55
C GLU A 394 -10.30 -1.41 32.68
N LEU A 395 -9.28 -2.13 33.14
CA LEU A 395 -8.82 -3.34 32.46
C LEU A 395 -9.90 -4.44 32.56
N PRO A 396 -10.42 -4.97 31.45
CA PRO A 396 -11.33 -6.10 31.49
C PRO A 396 -10.53 -7.38 31.78
N LEU A 397 -10.85 -8.04 32.89
CA LEU A 397 -10.11 -9.20 33.38
C LEU A 397 -10.84 -10.51 33.12
N CYS A 398 -10.08 -11.52 32.73
CA CYS A 398 -10.59 -12.86 32.51
C CYS A 398 -10.91 -13.55 33.85
N PRO A 399 -12.15 -14.01 34.08
CA PRO A 399 -12.55 -14.65 35.33
C PRO A 399 -11.78 -15.96 35.59
N TYR A 400 -11.40 -16.69 34.54
CA TYR A 400 -10.66 -17.95 34.67
C TYR A 400 -9.18 -17.75 35.03
N CYS A 401 -8.58 -16.64 34.61
CA CYS A 401 -7.17 -16.33 34.91
C CYS A 401 -7.02 -15.45 36.16
N TYR A 402 -8.12 -14.89 36.68
CA TYR A 402 -8.11 -13.87 37.72
C TYR A 402 -7.43 -14.30 39.02
N HIS A 403 -7.62 -15.56 39.45
CA HIS A 403 -6.99 -16.09 40.66
C HIS A 403 -5.47 -16.02 40.58
N LYS A 404 -4.89 -16.56 39.51
CA LYS A 404 -3.43 -16.48 39.26
C LYS A 404 -2.96 -15.04 39.02
N ARG A 405 -3.76 -14.21 38.36
CA ARG A 405 -3.44 -12.79 38.16
C ARG A 405 -3.28 -12.06 39.50
N LYS A 406 -4.14 -12.33 40.49
CA LYS A 406 -4.03 -11.74 41.84
C LYS A 406 -2.74 -12.15 42.56
N GLU A 407 -2.26 -13.37 42.33
CA GLU A 407 -0.98 -13.83 42.88
C GLU A 407 0.20 -13.06 42.26
N TYR A 408 0.15 -12.77 40.96
CA TYR A 408 1.18 -12.01 40.25
C TYR A 408 1.12 -10.50 40.51
N PHE A 409 -0.08 -9.95 40.68
CA PHE A 409 -0.34 -8.51 40.83
C PHE A 409 -1.28 -8.25 42.03
N PRO A 410 -0.81 -8.41 43.28
CA PRO A 410 -1.63 -8.16 44.47
C PRO A 410 -1.94 -6.66 44.59
N THR A 411 -3.22 -6.31 44.76
CA THR A 411 -3.63 -4.92 45.05
C THR A 411 -3.26 -4.56 46.48
N SER A 412 -2.49 -3.48 46.67
CA SER A 412 -2.24 -2.88 47.99
C SER A 412 -3.57 -2.59 48.68
N SER A 413 -3.75 -3.06 49.92
CA SER A 413 -4.98 -2.79 50.67
C SER A 413 -5.04 -1.30 51.07
N PRO A 414 -6.24 -0.70 51.23
CA PRO A 414 -6.40 0.72 51.57
C PRO A 414 -6.09 1.06 53.04
N ASP A 415 -5.81 0.06 53.88
CA ASP A 415 -5.48 0.30 55.29
C ASP A 415 -4.00 0.64 55.41
N GLY A 416 -3.75 1.94 55.56
CA GLY A 416 -2.44 2.51 55.78
C GLY A 416 -1.71 1.82 56.93
N ASN A 417 -0.59 1.18 56.59
CA ASN A 417 0.56 1.21 57.47
C ASN A 417 1.82 1.14 56.60
N ASP A 418 2.57 2.23 56.66
CA ASP A 418 3.78 2.49 55.92
C ASP A 418 4.94 1.69 56.52
N GLY A 419 5.73 1.03 55.68
CA GLY A 419 6.97 0.34 56.06
C GLY A 419 6.99 -1.16 55.77
N GLN A 420 7.74 -1.52 54.72
CA GLN A 420 8.08 -2.88 54.24
C GLN A 420 7.20 -3.45 53.11
N THR A 421 7.29 -2.85 51.91
CA THR A 421 6.93 -3.51 50.65
C THR A 421 8.11 -3.49 49.68
N GLU A 422 9.26 -4.02 50.10
CA GLU A 422 10.42 -4.23 49.21
C GLU A 422 10.81 -5.71 49.01
N SER A 423 10.08 -6.70 49.53
CA SER A 423 10.55 -8.11 49.49
C SER A 423 9.67 -9.15 48.79
N TYR A 424 8.54 -8.80 48.17
CA TYR A 424 7.73 -9.78 47.40
C TYR A 424 8.00 -9.80 45.89
N HIS A 425 8.95 -9.02 45.39
CA HIS A 425 9.19 -8.87 43.94
C HIS A 425 10.11 -9.91 43.28
N SER A 426 10.55 -10.98 43.96
CA SER A 426 11.67 -11.79 43.43
C SER A 426 11.34 -13.11 42.71
N SER A 427 10.09 -13.55 42.57
CA SER A 427 9.81 -14.89 41.97
C SER A 427 9.03 -14.89 40.65
N PHE A 428 8.46 -13.75 40.22
CA PHE A 428 7.60 -13.68 39.03
C PHE A 428 7.96 -12.54 38.06
N ASN A 429 9.22 -12.08 38.05
CA ASN A 429 9.70 -10.97 37.19
C ASN A 429 9.53 -11.17 35.68
N ASN A 430 9.06 -12.34 35.23
CA ASN A 430 8.86 -12.65 33.80
C ASN A 430 7.39 -12.70 33.38
N VAL A 431 6.42 -12.39 34.26
CA VAL A 431 5.00 -12.39 33.90
C VAL A 431 4.59 -11.03 33.33
N LEU A 432 4.11 -11.03 32.09
CA LEU A 432 3.64 -9.83 31.41
C LEU A 432 2.39 -9.24 32.09
N LYS A 433 2.24 -7.90 32.11
CA LYS A 433 1.07 -7.22 32.70
C LYS A 433 -0.25 -7.60 32.03
N SER A 434 -0.19 -8.08 30.79
CA SER A 434 -1.34 -8.59 30.03
C SER A 434 -1.88 -9.95 30.53
N TYR A 435 -1.20 -10.64 31.46
CA TYR A 435 -1.66 -11.95 31.93
C TYR A 435 -3.09 -11.90 32.49
N GLY A 436 -4.00 -12.67 31.90
CA GLY A 436 -5.40 -12.72 32.31
C GLY A 436 -6.21 -11.46 31.93
N VAL A 437 -5.72 -10.63 31.01
CA VAL A 437 -6.47 -9.50 30.43
C VAL A 437 -7.26 -9.98 29.22
N LEU A 438 -8.49 -9.48 29.07
CA LEU A 438 -9.30 -9.66 27.87
C LEU A 438 -8.88 -8.61 26.84
N LYS A 439 -8.79 -8.97 25.57
CA LYS A 439 -8.49 -8.07 24.44
C LYS A 439 -9.66 -8.15 23.45
N PRO A 440 -10.21 -7.02 22.96
CA PRO A 440 -11.16 -7.07 21.86
C PRO A 440 -10.52 -7.73 20.62
N ASP A 441 -11.29 -8.50 19.85
CA ASP A 441 -10.80 -9.23 18.66
C ASP A 441 -10.63 -8.29 17.45
N ILE A 442 -10.08 -7.09 17.68
CA ILE A 442 -9.52 -6.20 16.67
C ILE A 442 -8.04 -6.56 16.47
N THR A 443 -7.54 -6.40 15.25
CA THR A 443 -6.16 -6.72 14.87
C THR A 443 -5.24 -5.55 15.19
N PHE A 444 -4.23 -5.83 16.01
CA PHE A 444 -3.17 -4.89 16.35
C PHE A 444 -2.01 -4.97 15.34
N PHE A 445 -1.18 -3.95 15.24
CA PHE A 445 0.08 -4.00 14.49
C PHE A 445 0.97 -5.11 15.07
N GLY A 446 1.51 -5.96 14.19
CA GLY A 446 2.27 -7.16 14.57
C GLY A 446 1.40 -8.40 14.83
N GLU A 447 0.06 -8.28 14.86
CA GLU A 447 -0.86 -9.40 15.00
C GLU A 447 -1.31 -9.93 13.64
N ALA A 448 -1.57 -11.25 13.55
CA ALA A 448 -2.09 -11.85 12.34
C ALA A 448 -3.53 -11.38 12.06
N LEU A 449 -3.84 -11.13 10.78
CA LEU A 449 -5.20 -10.83 10.36
C LEU A 449 -6.13 -12.04 10.58
N PRO A 450 -7.46 -11.83 10.70
CA PRO A 450 -8.41 -12.91 10.85
C PRO A 450 -8.30 -13.91 9.68
N SER A 451 -8.38 -15.21 9.98
CA SER A 451 -8.27 -16.28 8.97
C SER A 451 -9.27 -16.15 7.81
N LYS A 452 -10.41 -15.49 8.06
CA LYS A 452 -11.43 -15.13 7.06
C LYS A 452 -10.83 -14.34 5.89
N PHE A 453 -9.88 -13.44 6.16
CA PHE A 453 -9.17 -12.66 5.14
C PHE A 453 -8.41 -13.58 4.17
N HIS A 454 -7.47 -14.38 4.69
CA HIS A 454 -6.63 -15.28 3.89
C HIS A 454 -7.41 -16.38 3.17
N ARG A 455 -8.54 -16.81 3.75
CA ARG A 455 -9.43 -17.79 3.12
C ARG A 455 -10.08 -17.23 1.87
N PHE A 456 -10.59 -16.00 1.92
CA PHE A 456 -11.37 -15.45 0.81
C PHE A 456 -10.50 -14.74 -0.24
N ILE A 457 -9.43 -14.05 0.18
CA ILE A 457 -8.66 -13.22 -0.77
C ILE A 457 -8.06 -14.03 -1.93
N ARG A 458 -7.63 -15.27 -1.67
CA ARG A 458 -7.09 -16.19 -2.69
C ARG A 458 -8.08 -16.46 -3.82
N ASP A 459 -9.35 -16.62 -3.49
CA ASP A 459 -10.41 -16.91 -4.45
C ASP A 459 -11.00 -15.64 -5.08
N ASP A 460 -11.17 -14.59 -4.27
CA ASP A 460 -11.88 -13.39 -4.68
C ASP A 460 -11.06 -12.58 -5.68
N VAL A 461 -9.73 -12.52 -5.51
CA VAL A 461 -8.82 -11.83 -6.43
C VAL A 461 -8.94 -12.33 -7.87
N MET A 462 -9.02 -13.66 -8.05
CA MET A 462 -9.12 -14.28 -9.38
C MET A 462 -10.51 -14.17 -10.01
N LYS A 463 -11.55 -13.92 -9.20
CA LYS A 463 -12.95 -13.81 -9.66
C LYS A 463 -13.38 -12.35 -9.87
N CYS A 464 -12.61 -11.40 -9.35
CA CYS A 464 -12.93 -9.98 -9.40
C CYS A 464 -12.98 -9.48 -10.85
N ASP A 465 -14.02 -8.72 -11.19
CA ASP A 465 -14.14 -8.07 -12.51
C ASP A 465 -14.18 -6.54 -12.43
N LEU A 466 -14.16 -5.96 -11.23
CA LEU A 466 -14.04 -4.53 -10.92
C LEU A 466 -13.60 -4.35 -9.46
N LEU A 467 -12.54 -3.58 -9.22
CA LEU A 467 -12.09 -3.17 -7.88
C LEU A 467 -12.50 -1.71 -7.61
N ILE A 468 -13.08 -1.45 -6.45
CA ILE A 468 -13.38 -0.09 -5.98
C ILE A 468 -12.75 0.10 -4.60
N CYS A 469 -11.78 1.00 -4.47
CA CYS A 469 -11.18 1.41 -3.20
C CYS A 469 -11.83 2.71 -2.72
N ILE A 470 -12.31 2.75 -1.48
CA ILE A 470 -13.10 3.88 -0.97
C ILE A 470 -12.64 4.30 0.42
N GLY A 471 -12.38 5.60 0.59
CA GLY A 471 -12.13 6.20 1.90
C GLY A 471 -10.91 5.62 2.62
N THR A 472 -9.86 5.27 1.89
CA THR A 472 -8.63 4.68 2.45
C THR A 472 -7.38 5.30 1.85
N SER A 473 -6.34 5.43 2.67
CA SER A 473 -5.01 5.81 2.20
C SER A 473 -4.16 4.63 1.73
N LEU A 474 -4.65 3.39 1.85
CA LEU A 474 -3.94 2.16 1.47
C LEU A 474 -2.51 2.04 2.03
N LYS A 475 -2.29 2.49 3.28
CA LYS A 475 -0.98 2.45 3.94
C LYS A 475 -0.75 1.19 4.80
N VAL A 476 -1.74 0.32 4.97
CA VAL A 476 -1.68 -0.81 5.90
C VAL A 476 -1.75 -2.14 5.16
N ALA A 477 -0.60 -2.82 5.09
CA ALA A 477 -0.48 -4.18 4.59
C ALA A 477 -1.08 -5.19 5.59
N PRO A 478 -1.55 -6.36 5.13
CA PRO A 478 -1.59 -6.84 3.74
C PRO A 478 -2.80 -6.35 2.94
N VAL A 479 -3.68 -5.52 3.52
CA VAL A 479 -4.89 -5.04 2.83
C VAL A 479 -4.54 -4.09 1.68
N SER A 480 -3.52 -3.24 1.84
CA SER A 480 -2.99 -2.39 0.76
C SER A 480 -2.59 -3.19 -0.47
N GLU A 481 -2.08 -4.40 -0.29
CA GLU A 481 -1.56 -5.24 -1.38
C GLU A 481 -2.65 -5.84 -2.27
N ILE A 482 -3.93 -5.76 -1.87
CA ILE A 482 -5.03 -6.25 -2.71
C ILE A 482 -4.98 -5.60 -4.10
N VAL A 483 -4.66 -4.30 -4.19
CA VAL A 483 -4.58 -3.58 -5.47
C VAL A 483 -3.52 -4.18 -6.42
N ASN A 484 -2.45 -4.76 -5.85
CA ASN A 484 -1.35 -5.39 -6.58
C ASN A 484 -1.62 -6.88 -6.90
N MET A 485 -2.54 -7.52 -6.17
CA MET A 485 -2.92 -8.92 -6.39
C MET A 485 -3.95 -9.08 -7.51
N ILE A 486 -4.78 -8.06 -7.75
CA ILE A 486 -5.84 -8.08 -8.76
C ILE A 486 -5.25 -8.20 -10.18
N PRO A 487 -5.80 -9.07 -11.06
CA PRO A 487 -5.33 -9.19 -12.43
C PRO A 487 -5.28 -7.84 -13.17
N ALA A 488 -4.23 -7.63 -13.97
CA ALA A 488 -3.96 -6.33 -14.60
C ALA A 488 -5.11 -5.82 -15.52
N SER A 489 -5.90 -6.72 -16.11
CA SER A 489 -7.05 -6.36 -16.97
C SER A 489 -8.28 -5.89 -16.21
N VAL A 490 -8.32 -6.06 -14.88
CA VAL A 490 -9.46 -5.63 -14.06
C VAL A 490 -9.38 -4.12 -13.81
N PRO A 491 -10.45 -3.36 -14.11
CA PRO A 491 -10.50 -1.94 -13.80
C PRO A 491 -10.43 -1.68 -12.30
N GLN A 492 -9.63 -0.69 -11.90
CA GLN A 492 -9.47 -0.26 -10.51
C GLN A 492 -9.89 1.21 -10.36
N VAL A 493 -10.84 1.46 -9.47
CA VAL A 493 -11.41 2.79 -9.19
C VAL A 493 -11.08 3.22 -7.77
N LEU A 494 -10.65 4.47 -7.59
CA LEU A 494 -10.51 5.12 -6.30
C LEU A 494 -11.64 6.13 -6.10
N ILE A 495 -12.30 6.08 -4.95
CA ILE A 495 -13.20 7.12 -4.45
C ILE A 495 -12.63 7.59 -3.11
N ASN A 496 -11.99 8.75 -3.08
CA ASN A 496 -11.33 9.21 -1.86
C ASN A 496 -11.24 10.73 -1.83
N LYS A 497 -11.01 11.32 -0.66
CA LYS A 497 -10.78 12.77 -0.58
C LYS A 497 -9.48 13.18 -1.26
N ASP A 498 -8.44 12.39 -1.04
CA ASP A 498 -7.08 12.64 -1.51
C ASP A 498 -6.59 11.53 -2.47
N PRO A 499 -5.68 11.83 -3.41
CA PRO A 499 -5.10 10.79 -4.26
C PRO A 499 -4.20 9.82 -3.46
N VAL A 500 -4.17 8.55 -3.88
CA VAL A 500 -3.23 7.55 -3.34
C VAL A 500 -2.04 7.42 -4.29
N ARG A 501 -0.92 8.08 -3.95
CA ARG A 501 0.23 8.24 -4.86
C ARG A 501 1.08 6.98 -5.09
N HIS A 502 0.91 5.94 -4.26
CA HIS A 502 1.67 4.70 -4.36
C HIS A 502 0.87 3.55 -5.00
N ALA A 503 -0.27 3.85 -5.62
CA ALA A 503 -1.10 2.88 -6.32
C ALA A 503 -1.68 3.48 -7.62
N GLU A 504 -1.69 2.68 -8.69
CA GLU A 504 -2.11 3.13 -10.03
C GLU A 504 -3.57 2.75 -10.32
N PHE A 505 -4.48 3.69 -10.04
CA PHE A 505 -5.91 3.56 -10.34
C PHE A 505 -6.24 4.01 -11.76
N ASP A 506 -7.13 3.30 -12.43
CA ASP A 506 -7.59 3.69 -13.77
C ASP A 506 -8.44 4.97 -13.73
N LEU A 507 -9.28 5.08 -12.71
CA LEU A 507 -10.12 6.24 -12.43
C LEU A 507 -10.04 6.62 -10.94
N SER A 508 -9.78 7.89 -10.66
CA SER A 508 -9.80 8.48 -9.33
C SER A 508 -10.86 9.57 -9.25
N LEU A 509 -11.87 9.37 -8.40
CA LEU A 509 -12.93 10.32 -8.10
C LEU A 509 -12.64 10.95 -6.74
N LEU A 510 -12.09 12.16 -6.78
CA LEU A 510 -11.58 12.89 -5.63
C LEU A 510 -12.66 13.80 -5.02
N GLY A 511 -13.00 13.57 -3.76
CA GLY A 511 -14.04 14.33 -3.06
C GLY A 511 -14.61 13.58 -1.85
N PHE A 512 -15.68 14.11 -1.27
CA PHE A 512 -16.40 13.40 -0.22
C PHE A 512 -17.08 12.16 -0.80
N CYS A 513 -16.83 11.00 -0.19
CA CYS A 513 -17.25 9.74 -0.77
C CYS A 513 -18.78 9.55 -0.82
N ASP A 514 -19.54 10.19 0.07
CA ASP A 514 -21.02 10.22 0.02
C ASP A 514 -21.53 10.99 -1.20
N ASP A 515 -20.90 12.12 -1.54
CA ASP A 515 -21.23 12.93 -2.73
C ASP A 515 -20.88 12.19 -4.02
N VAL A 516 -19.70 11.57 -4.08
CA VAL A 516 -19.29 10.75 -5.22
C VAL A 516 -20.23 9.56 -5.41
N ALA A 517 -20.60 8.87 -4.32
CA ALA A 517 -21.54 7.76 -4.37
C ALA A 517 -22.93 8.22 -4.87
N ALA A 518 -23.39 9.40 -4.45
CA ALA A 518 -24.63 9.98 -4.92
C ALA A 518 -24.58 10.29 -6.43
N LEU A 519 -23.54 11.00 -6.90
CA LEU A 519 -23.31 11.29 -8.32
C LEU A 519 -23.30 10.02 -9.18
N VAL A 520 -22.53 9.01 -8.78
CA VAL A 520 -22.43 7.73 -9.51
C VAL A 520 -23.77 7.01 -9.53
N THR A 521 -24.51 7.02 -8.41
CA THR A 521 -25.84 6.40 -8.32
C THR A 521 -26.84 7.09 -9.24
N GLN A 522 -26.84 8.43 -9.29
CA GLN A 522 -27.66 9.23 -10.20
C GLN A 522 -27.33 8.89 -11.67
N LYS A 523 -26.05 8.92 -12.05
CA LYS A 523 -25.58 8.58 -13.41
C LYS A 523 -25.92 7.15 -13.84
N CYS A 524 -25.93 6.21 -12.90
CA CYS A 524 -26.35 4.83 -13.18
C CYS A 524 -27.87 4.69 -13.35
N GLY A 525 -28.67 5.71 -13.04
CA GLY A 525 -30.13 5.61 -12.95
C GLY A 525 -30.58 4.68 -11.84
N TRP A 526 -29.82 4.62 -10.74
CA TRP A 526 -30.08 3.74 -9.60
C TRP A 526 -30.66 4.54 -8.41
N SER A 527 -31.02 3.82 -7.34
CA SER A 527 -31.54 4.40 -6.10
C SER A 527 -30.86 3.78 -4.91
N MET A 528 -30.40 4.61 -3.98
CA MET A 528 -29.67 4.18 -2.79
C MET A 528 -30.63 3.99 -1.61
N PRO A 529 -30.55 2.87 -0.86
CA PRO A 529 -31.43 2.60 0.27
C PRO A 529 -30.95 3.32 1.55
N HIS A 530 -30.94 4.66 1.53
CA HIS A 530 -30.52 5.50 2.66
C HIS A 530 -31.53 6.64 2.89
N SER A 531 -31.72 7.06 4.14
CA SER A 531 -32.64 8.16 4.51
C SER A 531 -32.28 9.48 3.82
N SER A 532 -30.98 9.79 3.70
CA SER A 532 -30.49 10.99 3.01
C SER A 532 -30.61 10.94 1.48
N TRP A 533 -31.01 9.81 0.87
CA TRP A 533 -31.04 9.68 -0.59
C TRP A 533 -31.99 10.67 -1.27
N ASP A 534 -33.13 10.98 -0.64
CA ASP A 534 -34.09 11.92 -1.22
C ASP A 534 -33.54 13.34 -1.37
N SER A 535 -32.60 13.73 -0.50
CA SER A 535 -31.88 14.99 -0.64
C SER A 535 -30.74 14.84 -1.66
N LEU A 536 -29.88 13.84 -1.49
CA LEU A 536 -28.70 13.60 -2.34
C LEU A 536 -29.05 13.40 -3.83
N LYS A 537 -30.20 12.81 -4.15
CA LYS A 537 -30.64 12.58 -5.54
C LYS A 537 -31.00 13.88 -6.28
N THR A 538 -31.26 14.96 -5.55
CA THR A 538 -31.64 16.27 -6.12
C THR A 538 -30.46 17.24 -6.17
N THR A 539 -29.37 16.93 -5.47
CA THR A 539 -28.13 17.70 -5.51
C THR A 539 -27.50 17.59 -6.90
N GLU A 540 -27.18 18.74 -7.49
CA GLU A 540 -26.31 18.79 -8.66
C GLU A 540 -24.85 18.75 -8.23
N TYR A 541 -24.01 18.04 -8.98
CA TYR A 541 -22.59 17.90 -8.68
C TYR A 541 -21.76 18.43 -9.84
N ASP A 542 -20.76 19.25 -9.52
CA ASP A 542 -19.67 19.57 -10.45
C ASP A 542 -18.63 18.46 -10.37
N TYR A 543 -18.15 18.02 -11.54
CA TYR A 543 -17.03 17.11 -11.65
C TYR A 543 -16.13 17.56 -12.79
N GLU A 544 -14.91 17.96 -12.47
CA GLU A 544 -13.93 18.46 -13.43
C GLU A 544 -12.77 17.47 -13.53
N GLU A 545 -12.40 17.11 -14.75
CA GLU A 545 -11.20 16.30 -15.01
C GLU A 545 -9.98 17.20 -14.91
N THR A 546 -9.10 16.93 -13.94
CA THR A 546 -7.84 17.70 -13.78
C THR A 546 -6.70 17.05 -14.53
N ASP A 547 -6.67 15.71 -14.53
CA ASP A 547 -5.74 14.88 -15.27
C ASP A 547 -6.52 13.68 -15.82
N ARG A 548 -5.97 12.97 -16.81
CA ARG A 548 -6.66 11.83 -17.41
C ARG A 548 -7.06 10.81 -16.34
N GLY A 549 -8.36 10.59 -16.17
CA GLY A 549 -8.92 9.69 -15.17
C GLY A 549 -8.78 10.16 -13.72
N VAL A 550 -8.61 11.46 -13.50
CA VAL A 550 -8.67 12.10 -12.18
C VAL A 550 -9.72 13.19 -12.23
N TYR A 551 -10.80 13.01 -11.47
CA TYR A 551 -11.90 13.96 -11.39
C TYR A 551 -12.05 14.49 -9.97
N HIS A 552 -12.24 15.80 -9.84
CA HIS A 552 -12.63 16.42 -8.57
C HIS A 552 -14.14 16.62 -8.53
N VAL A 553 -14.81 15.97 -7.57
CA VAL A 553 -16.26 15.99 -7.39
C VAL A 553 -16.63 16.86 -6.21
N LYS A 554 -17.54 17.81 -6.43
CA LYS A 554 -18.09 18.70 -5.40
C LYS A 554 -19.58 18.96 -5.65
N PRO A 555 -20.41 19.10 -4.61
CA PRO A 555 -21.79 19.58 -4.79
C PRO A 555 -21.78 21.02 -5.30
N LYS A 556 -22.68 21.33 -6.26
CA LYS A 556 -22.91 22.71 -6.69
C LYS A 556 -23.52 23.49 -5.54
N VAL A 557 -22.85 24.55 -5.12
CA VAL A 557 -23.42 25.48 -4.15
C VAL A 557 -24.46 26.32 -4.87
N SER A 558 -25.74 26.15 -4.55
CA SER A 558 -26.75 27.13 -4.94
C SER A 558 -26.45 28.45 -4.24
N GLU A 559 -26.43 29.58 -4.96
CA GLU A 559 -26.23 30.94 -4.41
C GLU A 559 -27.20 31.33 -3.28
N ALA A 560 -28.19 30.49 -2.95
CA ALA A 560 -29.21 30.74 -1.94
C ALA A 560 -28.82 30.41 -0.48
N THR A 561 -27.67 29.80 -0.21
CA THR A 561 -27.31 29.34 1.16
C THR A 561 -26.10 30.02 1.81
N SER A 562 -25.48 31.03 1.19
CA SER A 562 -24.29 31.68 1.77
C SER A 562 -24.56 32.75 2.86
N ALA A 563 -25.78 32.87 3.38
CA ALA A 563 -26.14 33.94 4.31
C ALA A 563 -26.70 33.48 5.69
N ALA A 564 -26.96 32.19 5.90
CA ALA A 564 -27.60 31.73 7.14
C ALA A 564 -26.65 31.02 8.14
N ASP A 565 -25.56 30.40 7.69
CA ASP A 565 -24.76 29.50 8.55
C ASP A 565 -23.41 30.08 9.03
N LEU A 566 -23.15 31.38 8.80
CA LEU A 566 -21.95 32.06 9.34
C LEU A 566 -22.20 32.79 10.67
N VAL A 567 -23.36 32.58 11.29
CA VAL A 567 -23.67 33.08 12.64
C VAL A 567 -24.22 31.92 13.46
N ASN A 568 -23.36 30.94 13.78
CA ASN A 568 -23.39 30.07 14.97
C ASN A 568 -22.72 28.71 14.67
N VAL A 569 -21.39 28.68 14.66
CA VAL A 569 -20.58 27.55 15.17
C VAL A 569 -19.34 28.11 15.84
#